data_AF-A0A9D7IFZ5-F1
#
_entry.id   AF-A0A9D7IFZ5-F1
#
_cell.length_a   1.000
_cell.length_b   1.000
_cell.length_c   1.000
_cell.angle_alpha   90.00
_cell.angle_beta   90.00
_cell.angle_gamma   90.00
#
_symmetry.space_group_name_H-M   'P 1'
#
loop_
_entity.id
_entity.type
_entity.pdbx_description
1 polymer ?
#
loop_
_entity_poly.entity_id
_entity_poly.type
_entity_poly.pdbx_seq_one_letter_code
_entity_poly.pdbx_strand_id
1 'polypeptide(L)'
;MVLKQMVKAGALSSAEYDGLRQEPLGIRFSPRTFLDGYATYFRSELAKDIKDILSREENLKSDGTMYDSYRDGLRIYTSIDAEMQRIAESVMLEHMAKTQEIFFKEWKGLDPWKYRTRSDHEVPLTTREQELQRVIRETERYQVLRERYLGPVLSVLQNEFPDVA
;
A
#
# COMPACT_ATOMS: atom_id res chain seq x y z
N MET A 1 3.52 39.96 10.95
CA MET A 1 4.34 39.57 9.77
C MET A 1 5.77 40.05 9.98
N VAL A 2 6.74 39.16 9.76
CA VAL A 2 8.18 39.36 10.01
C VAL A 2 8.73 40.60 9.30
N LEU A 3 8.36 40.82 8.03
CA LEU A 3 8.77 42.00 7.26
C LEU A 3 8.41 43.34 7.94
N LYS A 4 7.26 43.42 8.61
CA LYS A 4 6.83 44.62 9.35
C LYS A 4 7.66 44.84 10.63
N GLN A 5 8.21 43.78 11.21
CA GLN A 5 9.12 43.88 12.36
C GLN A 5 10.53 44.30 11.92
N MET A 6 10.97 43.89 10.73
CA MET A 6 12.25 44.31 10.17
C MET A 6 12.30 45.81 9.85
N VAL A 7 11.18 46.40 9.40
CA VAL A 7 11.05 47.87 9.24
C VAL A 7 11.19 48.58 10.58
N LYS A 8 10.54 48.07 11.63
CA LYS A 8 10.65 48.64 13.00
C LYS A 8 12.06 48.53 13.58
N ALA A 9 12.79 47.48 13.23
CA ALA A 9 14.18 47.27 13.64
C ALA A 9 15.19 48.08 12.78
N GLY A 10 14.73 48.83 11.77
CA GLY A 10 15.59 49.63 10.89
C GLY A 10 16.37 48.84 9.83
N ALA A 11 16.09 47.54 9.68
CA ALA A 11 16.76 46.66 8.72
C ALA A 11 16.17 46.77 7.29
N LEU A 12 15.01 47.41 7.14
CA LEU A 12 14.30 47.60 5.87
C LEU A 12 13.65 49.00 5.86
N SER A 13 13.74 49.71 4.73
CA SER A 13 12.99 50.95 4.54
C SER A 13 11.52 50.67 4.25
N SER A 14 10.65 51.65 4.50
CA SER A 14 9.22 51.53 4.21
C SER A 14 8.95 51.31 2.71
N ALA A 15 9.80 51.86 1.84
CA ALA A 15 9.67 51.70 0.39
C ALA A 15 10.03 50.28 -0.07
N GLU A 16 11.08 49.69 0.51
CA GLU A 16 11.47 48.31 0.24
C GLU A 16 10.44 47.31 0.77
N TYR A 17 9.82 47.60 1.92
CA TYR A 17 8.72 46.80 2.48
C TYR A 17 7.52 46.73 1.55
N ASP A 18 7.11 47.85 0.95
CA ASP A 18 5.94 47.89 0.07
C ASP A 18 6.17 47.14 -1.24
N GLY A 19 7.42 47.12 -1.75
CA GLY A 19 7.82 46.31 -2.90
C GLY A 19 7.85 44.81 -2.59
N LEU A 20 8.58 44.41 -1.53
CA LEU A 20 8.73 43.01 -1.13
C LEU A 20 7.42 42.36 -0.69
N ARG A 21 6.46 43.15 -0.20
CA ARG A 21 5.12 42.67 0.16
C ARG A 21 4.29 42.27 -1.07
N GLN A 22 4.51 42.93 -2.21
CA GLN A 22 3.76 42.69 -3.44
C GLN A 22 4.38 41.57 -4.29
N GLU A 23 5.64 41.22 -4.03
CA GLU A 23 6.32 40.17 -4.76
C GLU A 23 5.75 38.78 -4.41
N PRO A 24 5.36 37.97 -5.41
CA PRO A 24 4.89 36.62 -5.15
C PRO A 24 6.06 35.78 -4.59
N LEU A 25 5.78 34.97 -3.57
CA LEU A 25 6.78 34.19 -2.82
C LEU A 25 7.60 33.19 -3.66
N GLY A 26 7.30 33.03 -4.96
CA GLY A 26 8.07 32.19 -5.88
C GLY A 26 8.17 30.72 -5.46
N ILE A 27 7.30 30.27 -4.55
CA ILE A 27 7.39 28.93 -3.96
C ILE A 27 7.05 27.91 -5.04
N ARG A 28 8.09 27.25 -5.56
CA ARG A 28 7.93 26.01 -6.32
C ARG A 28 7.84 24.86 -5.33
N PHE A 29 6.64 24.59 -4.85
CA PHE A 29 6.40 23.42 -4.00
C PHE A 29 6.46 22.16 -4.86
N SER A 30 7.60 21.48 -4.81
CA SER A 30 7.75 20.13 -5.33
C SER A 30 7.75 19.20 -4.12
N PRO A 31 6.60 18.62 -3.72
CA PRO A 31 6.59 17.59 -2.71
C PRO A 31 7.40 16.43 -3.29
N ARG A 32 8.63 16.24 -2.82
CA ARG A 32 9.40 15.06 -3.14
C ARG A 32 8.72 13.91 -2.43
N THR A 33 7.78 13.27 -3.12
CA THR A 33 7.08 12.11 -2.57
C THR A 33 8.02 10.93 -2.69
N PHE A 34 7.98 9.99 -1.73
CA PHE A 34 8.77 8.76 -1.80
C PHE A 34 8.56 8.02 -3.15
N LEU A 35 7.41 8.22 -3.78
CA LEU A 35 6.96 7.62 -5.04
C LEU A 35 7.47 8.30 -6.32
N ASP A 36 8.08 9.50 -6.25
CA ASP A 36 8.54 10.24 -7.44
C ASP A 36 9.90 9.75 -7.98
N GLY A 37 10.46 8.69 -7.39
CA GLY A 37 11.73 8.10 -7.82
C GLY A 37 11.53 6.89 -8.72
N TYR A 38 12.55 6.56 -9.52
CA TYR A 38 12.61 5.32 -10.28
C TYR A 38 12.41 4.09 -9.39
N ALA A 39 11.87 3.02 -9.98
CA ALA A 39 11.76 1.69 -9.39
C ALA A 39 10.87 1.58 -8.12
N THR A 40 9.66 2.14 -8.17
CA THR A 40 8.70 2.11 -7.05
C THR A 40 8.41 0.71 -6.54
N TYR A 41 8.21 -0.27 -7.44
CA TYR A 41 7.96 -1.66 -7.08
C TYR A 41 9.13 -2.29 -6.35
N PHE A 42 10.34 -2.15 -6.91
CA PHE A 42 11.56 -2.65 -6.28
C PHE A 42 11.77 -2.04 -4.90
N ARG A 43 11.55 -0.73 -4.75
CA ARG A 43 11.69 -0.05 -3.46
C ARG A 43 10.68 -0.53 -2.42
N SER A 44 9.44 -0.83 -2.83
CA SER A 44 8.44 -1.37 -1.90
C SER A 44 8.79 -2.77 -1.41
N GLU A 45 9.35 -3.62 -2.28
CA GLU A 45 9.80 -4.96 -1.87
C GLU A 45 11.07 -4.87 -1.02
N LEU A 46 12.06 -4.09 -1.46
CA LEU A 46 13.31 -3.88 -0.73
C LEU A 46 13.04 -3.30 0.67
N ALA A 47 12.03 -2.44 0.84
CA ALA A 47 11.67 -1.89 2.15
C ALA A 47 11.25 -2.98 3.16
N LYS A 48 10.61 -4.07 2.70
CA LYS A 48 10.27 -5.21 3.55
C LYS A 48 11.54 -5.93 4.00
N ASP A 49 12.42 -6.24 3.05
CA ASP A 49 13.69 -6.91 3.33
C ASP A 49 14.59 -6.08 4.26
N ILE A 50 14.67 -4.76 4.03
CA ILE A 50 15.42 -3.85 4.89
C ILE A 50 14.86 -3.85 6.30
N LYS A 51 13.54 -3.84 6.47
CA LYS A 51 12.92 -3.89 7.80
C LYS A 51 13.38 -5.14 8.55
N ASP A 52 13.40 -6.28 7.87
CA ASP A 52 13.83 -7.54 8.45
C ASP A 52 15.33 -7.57 8.76
N ILE A 53 16.17 -7.01 7.87
CA ILE A 53 17.61 -6.88 8.08
C ILE A 53 17.94 -5.98 9.27
N LEU A 54 17.27 -4.83 9.39
CA LEU A 54 17.44 -3.88 10.50
C LEU A 54 16.87 -4.40 11.83
N SER A 55 16.07 -5.45 11.79
CA SER A 55 15.53 -6.12 12.99
C SER A 55 16.47 -7.17 13.58
N ARG A 56 17.61 -7.46 12.92
CA ARG A 56 18.59 -8.44 13.41
C ARG A 56 19.47 -7.81 14.50
N GLU A 57 19.85 -8.62 15.50
CA GLU A 57 20.68 -8.17 16.63
C GLU A 57 22.05 -7.61 16.19
N GLU A 58 22.60 -8.12 15.09
CA GLU A 58 23.86 -7.67 14.49
C GLU A 58 23.80 -6.22 13.97
N ASN A 59 22.60 -5.73 13.66
CA ASN A 59 22.38 -4.43 13.03
C ASN A 59 21.70 -3.44 13.98
N LEU A 60 21.81 -3.64 15.29
CA LEU A 60 21.31 -2.67 16.27
C LEU A 60 22.23 -1.43 16.32
N LYS A 61 21.67 -0.31 16.79
CA LYS A 61 22.45 0.89 17.07
C LYS A 61 23.47 0.63 18.19
N SER A 62 24.41 1.55 18.34
CA SER A 62 25.38 1.54 19.44
C SER A 62 24.73 1.60 20.83
N ASP A 63 23.47 2.04 20.92
CA ASP A 63 22.66 2.08 22.14
C ASP A 63 21.79 0.81 22.34
N GLY A 64 21.84 -0.14 21.42
CA GLY A 64 21.03 -1.37 21.44
C GLY A 64 19.59 -1.20 20.91
N THR A 65 19.20 -0.01 20.46
CA THR A 65 17.87 0.20 19.86
C THR A 65 17.86 -0.14 18.37
N MET A 66 16.67 -0.45 17.84
CA MET A 66 16.48 -0.73 16.42
C MET A 66 16.55 0.55 15.58
N TYR A 67 17.02 0.42 14.34
CA TYR A 67 16.95 1.51 13.37
C TYR A 67 15.52 1.70 12.85
N ASP A 68 15.10 2.96 12.76
CA ASP A 68 13.90 3.39 12.03
C ASP A 68 14.32 3.85 10.64
N SER A 69 13.93 3.08 9.63
CA SER A 69 14.29 3.34 8.22
C SER A 69 13.78 4.68 7.69
N TYR A 70 12.80 5.31 8.33
CA TYR A 70 12.22 6.58 7.91
C TYR A 70 12.77 7.79 8.67
N ARG A 71 13.23 7.60 9.92
CA ARG A 71 13.66 8.72 10.79
C ARG A 71 15.18 8.86 10.90
N ASP A 72 15.91 7.76 10.79
CA ASP A 72 17.35 7.75 11.07
C ASP A 72 18.21 8.19 9.89
N GLY A 73 17.61 8.49 8.73
CA GLY A 73 18.33 9.04 7.58
C GLY A 73 19.29 8.05 6.91
N LEU A 74 19.00 6.75 7.01
CA LEU A 74 19.82 5.68 6.43
C LEU A 74 19.96 5.82 4.91
N ARG A 75 21.16 5.53 4.39
CA ARG A 75 21.44 5.47 2.95
C ARG A 75 21.71 4.03 2.54
N ILE A 76 20.82 3.47 1.73
CA ILE A 76 20.94 2.10 1.21
C ILE A 76 21.45 2.17 -0.23
N TYR A 77 22.56 1.49 -0.50
CA TYR A 77 23.12 1.34 -1.85
C TYR A 77 22.82 -0.07 -2.34
N THR A 78 22.19 -0.17 -3.50
CA THR A 78 21.81 -1.45 -4.12
C THR A 78 22.68 -1.73 -5.33
N SER A 79 22.84 -3.01 -5.68
CA SER A 79 23.55 -3.44 -6.90
C SER A 79 22.73 -3.34 -8.18
N ILE A 80 21.44 -2.95 -8.09
CA ILE A 80 20.57 -2.81 -9.26
C ILE A 80 20.95 -1.58 -10.09
N ASP A 81 21.09 -1.79 -11.39
CA ASP A 81 21.27 -0.74 -12.38
C ASP A 81 19.93 -0.05 -12.70
N ALA A 82 19.92 1.28 -12.65
CA ALA A 82 18.70 2.07 -12.83
C ALA A 82 18.17 2.05 -14.28
N GLU A 83 19.05 2.03 -15.28
CA GLU A 83 18.62 2.01 -16.69
C GLU A 83 18.07 0.64 -17.06
N MET A 84 18.71 -0.44 -16.62
CA MET A 84 18.19 -1.79 -16.82
C MET A 84 16.84 -1.99 -16.14
N GLN A 85 16.66 -1.47 -14.92
CA GLN A 85 15.37 -1.52 -14.22
C GLN A 85 14.27 -0.76 -14.99
N ARG A 86 14.59 0.42 -15.54
CA ARG A 86 13.66 1.19 -16.37
C ARG A 86 13.22 0.42 -17.62
N ILE A 87 14.15 -0.25 -18.29
CA ILE A 87 13.85 -1.10 -19.46
C ILE A 87 13.02 -2.31 -19.05
N ALA A 88 13.34 -2.95 -17.93
CA ALA A 88 12.58 -4.08 -17.42
C ALA A 88 11.13 -3.70 -17.12
N GLU A 89 10.91 -2.53 -16.49
CA GLU A 89 9.58 -2.00 -16.19
C GLU A 89 8.78 -1.70 -17.46
N SER A 90 9.40 -1.09 -18.49
CA SER A 90 8.70 -0.84 -19.75
C SER A 90 8.30 -2.14 -20.45
N VAL A 91 9.20 -3.12 -20.51
CA VAL A 91 8.91 -4.42 -21.13
C VAL A 91 7.84 -5.18 -20.35
N MET A 92 7.89 -5.14 -19.02
CA MET A 92 6.87 -5.74 -18.17
C MET A 92 5.49 -5.14 -18.45
N LEU A 93 5.37 -3.81 -18.54
CA LEU A 93 4.10 -3.14 -18.82
C LEU A 93 3.54 -3.53 -20.19
N GLU A 94 4.37 -3.55 -21.23
CA GLU A 94 3.97 -3.98 -22.57
C GLU A 94 3.50 -5.43 -22.59
N HIS A 95 4.26 -6.33 -21.95
CA HIS A 95 3.93 -7.75 -21.89
C HIS A 95 2.67 -8.02 -21.06
N MET A 96 2.51 -7.31 -19.94
CA MET A 96 1.36 -7.44 -19.04
C MET A 96 0.07 -7.03 -19.74
N ALA A 97 0.09 -5.95 -20.54
CA ALA A 97 -1.07 -5.53 -21.32
C ALA A 97 -1.57 -6.64 -22.26
N LYS A 98 -0.65 -7.27 -23.00
CA LYS A 98 -0.98 -8.42 -23.88
C LYS A 98 -1.48 -9.62 -23.09
N THR A 99 -0.86 -9.92 -21.95
CA THR A 99 -1.27 -11.03 -21.07
C THR A 99 -2.68 -10.80 -20.53
N GLN A 100 -3.00 -9.58 -20.10
CA GLN A 100 -4.34 -9.22 -19.65
C GLN A 100 -5.38 -9.35 -20.77
N GLU A 101 -5.05 -8.94 -22.00
CA GLU A 101 -5.95 -9.12 -23.14
C GLU A 101 -6.28 -10.61 -23.38
N ILE A 102 -5.25 -11.46 -23.40
CA ILE A 102 -5.42 -12.91 -23.55
C ILE A 102 -6.25 -13.47 -22.39
N PHE A 103 -5.92 -13.09 -21.15
CA PHE A 103 -6.65 -13.50 -19.97
C PHE A 103 -8.13 -13.13 -20.08
N PHE A 104 -8.47 -11.86 -20.35
CA PHE A 104 -9.87 -11.45 -20.47
C PHE A 104 -10.60 -12.12 -21.62
N LYS A 105 -9.90 -12.43 -22.72
CA LYS A 105 -10.47 -13.18 -23.85
C LYS A 105 -10.83 -14.61 -23.45
N GLU A 106 -9.90 -15.33 -22.83
CA GLU A 106 -10.11 -16.72 -22.38
C GLU A 106 -11.21 -16.80 -21.31
N TRP A 107 -11.23 -15.85 -20.38
CA TRP A 107 -12.22 -15.81 -19.30
C TRP A 107 -13.55 -15.18 -19.70
N LYS A 108 -13.69 -14.69 -20.94
CA LYS A 108 -14.92 -14.03 -21.40
C LYS A 108 -16.08 -15.03 -21.43
N GLY A 109 -17.06 -14.80 -20.56
CA GLY A 109 -18.27 -15.64 -20.48
C GLY A 109 -18.08 -16.92 -19.65
N LEU A 110 -16.94 -17.09 -18.99
CA LEU A 110 -16.73 -18.16 -18.00
C LEU A 110 -17.05 -17.65 -16.60
N ASP A 111 -17.77 -18.45 -15.81
CA ASP A 111 -17.98 -18.18 -14.38
C ASP A 111 -16.77 -18.72 -13.59
N PRO A 112 -16.00 -17.86 -12.90
CA PRO A 112 -14.79 -18.28 -12.17
C PRO A 112 -15.03 -19.32 -11.08
N TRP A 113 -16.27 -19.49 -10.62
CA TRP A 113 -16.61 -20.45 -9.58
C TRP A 113 -17.16 -21.76 -10.14
N LYS A 114 -17.56 -21.79 -11.41
CA LYS A 114 -18.26 -22.95 -12.02
C LYS A 114 -17.59 -23.50 -13.28
N TYR A 115 -16.55 -22.84 -13.79
CA TYR A 115 -15.86 -23.31 -14.99
C TYR A 115 -15.21 -24.67 -14.75
N ARG A 116 -15.30 -25.55 -15.74
CA ARG A 116 -14.70 -26.88 -15.75
C ARG A 116 -13.61 -26.92 -16.80
N THR A 117 -12.41 -27.28 -16.39
CA THR A 117 -11.30 -27.58 -17.30
C THR A 117 -11.22 -29.07 -17.60
N ARG A 118 -10.36 -29.43 -18.56
CA ARG A 118 -9.90 -30.82 -18.79
C ARG A 118 -8.58 -31.16 -18.10
N SER A 119 -7.95 -30.20 -17.44
CA SER A 119 -6.71 -30.41 -16.68
C SER A 119 -6.97 -31.10 -15.34
N ASP A 120 -6.20 -32.15 -15.06
CA ASP A 120 -6.23 -32.90 -13.80
C ASP A 120 -5.62 -32.12 -12.61
N HIS A 121 -4.98 -30.99 -12.87
CA HIS A 121 -4.31 -30.16 -11.85
C HIS A 121 -5.19 -29.03 -11.30
N GLU A 122 -6.44 -28.91 -11.74
CA GLU A 122 -7.32 -27.84 -11.26
C GLU A 122 -8.00 -28.17 -9.93
N VAL A 123 -8.17 -27.14 -9.10
CA VAL A 123 -8.89 -27.23 -7.82
C VAL A 123 -10.32 -27.71 -8.07
N PRO A 124 -10.78 -28.77 -7.38
CA PRO A 124 -12.16 -29.27 -7.50
C PRO A 124 -13.20 -28.18 -7.22
N LEU A 125 -14.34 -28.25 -7.91
CA LEU A 125 -15.43 -27.26 -7.76
C LEU A 125 -15.94 -27.18 -6.31
N THR A 126 -16.02 -28.31 -5.62
CA THR A 126 -16.44 -28.37 -4.21
C THR A 126 -15.51 -27.57 -3.31
N THR A 127 -14.19 -27.67 -3.53
CA THR A 127 -13.18 -26.91 -2.80
C THR A 127 -13.32 -25.41 -3.10
N ARG A 128 -13.56 -25.03 -4.37
CA ARG A 128 -13.79 -23.61 -4.74
C ARG A 128 -15.02 -23.03 -4.06
N GLU A 129 -16.12 -23.78 -4.02
CA GLU A 129 -17.35 -23.35 -3.35
C GLU A 129 -17.17 -23.20 -1.84
N GLN A 130 -16.46 -24.15 -1.20
CA GLN A 130 -16.14 -24.07 0.22
C GLN A 130 -15.28 -22.85 0.55
N GLU A 131 -14.25 -22.59 -0.25
CA GLU A 131 -13.40 -21.40 -0.09
C GLU A 131 -14.18 -20.10 -0.30
N LEU A 132 -15.03 -20.04 -1.32
CA LEU A 132 -15.91 -18.88 -1.54
C LEU A 132 -16.82 -18.64 -0.33
N GLN A 133 -17.44 -19.69 0.21
CA GLN A 133 -18.28 -19.57 1.41
C GLN A 133 -17.47 -19.13 2.64
N ARG A 134 -16.25 -19.64 2.80
CA ARG A 134 -15.34 -19.20 3.87
C ARG A 134 -15.02 -17.71 3.75
N VAL A 135 -14.57 -17.27 2.59
CA VAL A 135 -14.23 -15.86 2.33
C VAL A 135 -15.44 -14.94 2.53
N ILE A 136 -16.63 -15.34 2.05
CA ILE A 136 -17.88 -14.58 2.28
C ILE A 136 -18.11 -14.41 3.78
N ARG A 137 -17.93 -15.47 4.57
CA ARG A 137 -18.16 -15.44 6.03
C ARG A 137 -17.14 -14.58 6.78
N GLU A 138 -15.92 -14.49 6.27
CA GLU A 138 -14.86 -13.64 6.82
C GLU A 138 -15.09 -12.15 6.54
N THR A 139 -15.92 -11.80 5.55
CA THR A 139 -16.18 -10.39 5.26
C THR A 139 -16.90 -9.67 6.40
N GLU A 140 -16.48 -8.43 6.69
CA GLU A 140 -17.11 -7.56 7.70
C GLU A 140 -18.61 -7.41 7.45
N ARG A 141 -19.01 -7.23 6.19
CA ARG A 141 -20.42 -7.13 5.79
C ARG A 141 -21.22 -8.36 6.23
N TYR A 142 -20.70 -9.56 6.02
CA TYR A 142 -21.37 -10.78 6.45
C TYR A 142 -21.45 -10.87 7.98
N GLN A 143 -20.38 -10.52 8.69
CA GLN A 143 -20.35 -10.52 10.16
C GLN A 143 -21.40 -9.58 10.75
N VAL A 144 -21.52 -8.36 10.24
CA VAL A 144 -22.52 -7.37 10.67
C VAL A 144 -23.95 -7.87 10.40
N LEU A 145 -24.19 -8.44 9.22
CA LEU A 145 -25.51 -8.99 8.88
C LEU A 145 -25.86 -10.21 9.75
N ARG A 146 -24.89 -11.09 9.99
CA ARG A 146 -25.05 -12.25 10.88
C ARG A 146 -25.43 -11.81 12.28
N GLU A 147 -24.72 -10.84 12.85
CA GLU A 147 -25.04 -10.34 14.20
C GLU A 147 -26.44 -9.72 14.24
N ARG A 148 -26.77 -8.88 13.26
CA ARG A 148 -28.06 -8.19 13.20
C ARG A 148 -29.26 -9.14 13.09
N TYR A 149 -29.17 -10.17 12.25
CA TYR A 149 -30.31 -11.04 11.94
C TYR A 149 -30.28 -12.38 12.68
N LEU A 150 -29.11 -12.99 12.82
CA LEU A 150 -28.95 -14.28 13.47
C LEU A 150 -28.59 -14.15 14.95
N GLY A 151 -27.98 -13.04 15.40
CA GLY A 151 -27.65 -12.82 16.81
C GLY A 151 -28.83 -12.99 17.77
N PRO A 152 -29.99 -12.33 17.54
CA PRO A 152 -31.18 -12.48 18.39
C PRO A 152 -31.77 -13.90 18.36
N VAL A 153 -31.68 -14.59 17.23
CA VAL A 153 -32.21 -15.95 17.08
C VAL A 153 -31.28 -16.95 17.77
N LEU A 154 -29.97 -16.78 17.61
CA LEU A 154 -28.95 -17.62 18.24
C LEU A 154 -28.97 -17.47 19.76
N SER A 155 -29.22 -16.27 20.29
CA SER A 155 -29.32 -16.08 21.75
C SER A 155 -30.55 -16.76 22.34
N VAL A 156 -31.69 -16.74 21.64
CA VAL A 156 -32.89 -17.50 22.04
C VAL A 156 -32.62 -18.99 22.01
N LEU A 157 -32.03 -19.50 20.93
CA LEU A 157 -31.70 -20.92 20.80
C LEU A 157 -30.69 -21.40 21.84
N GLN A 158 -29.70 -20.58 22.19
CA GLN A 158 -28.70 -20.90 23.22
C GLN A 158 -29.33 -20.95 24.62
N ASN A 159 -30.36 -20.16 24.88
CA ASN A 159 -31.11 -20.21 26.13
C ASN A 159 -32.05 -21.43 26.20
N GLU A 160 -32.59 -21.88 25.07
CA GLU A 160 -33.49 -23.04 24.99
C GLU A 160 -32.75 -24.39 24.96
N PHE A 161 -31.55 -24.44 24.38
CA PHE A 161 -30.76 -25.67 24.24
C PHE A 161 -29.29 -25.44 24.64
N PRO A 162 -29.00 -25.41 25.96
CA PRO A 162 -27.65 -25.11 26.46
C PRO A 162 -26.59 -26.18 26.16
N ASP A 163 -26.99 -27.42 25.82
CA ASP A 163 -26.09 -28.56 25.58
C ASP A 163 -25.61 -28.71 24.12
N VAL A 164 -25.95 -27.78 23.22
CA VAL A 164 -25.62 -27.85 21.78
C VAL A 164 -24.58 -26.80 21.36
N ALA A 165 -23.84 -26.24 22.31
CA ALA A 165 -22.75 -25.29 22.07
C ALA A 165 -21.41 -26.00 21.85
#